data_AF-A0A8C5UGQ1-F1
#
_entry.id   AF-A0A8C5UGQ1-F1
#
_cell.length_a   1.000
_cell.length_b   1.000
_cell.length_c   1.000
_cell.angle_alpha   90.00
_cell.angle_beta   90.00
_cell.angle_gamma   90.00
#
_symmetry.space_group_name_H-M   'P 1'
#
loop_
_entity.id
_entity.type
_entity.pdbx_description
1 polymer ?
#
loop_
_entity_poly.entity_id
_entity_poly.type
_entity_poly.pdbx_seq_one_letter_code
_entity_poly.pdbx_strand_id
1 'polypeptide(L)'
;MKISLLFCHCNDRLLSHMASQSLASLVYFQLKEEDALNVTWLSFSLNTLLGFPGNARVADCLWTLTGIIKETLKDAVAPRAGVLKKLLAPLDAVLEGFYNAILLHHFDSHHYTSPYSEAANNLISFTDLLEALLASRIELDFPLRCQRILFLKVSYVLNLINSSIPYVIKKKLILLLKKCVLYKSREDTKSGSLFLQTPSLCEDMLALSNAILQVVNLTWLNQIPLGGKSSYFGSNEAAPGDDSQDGFDQTVLRALSLVVLKALEFKIHNSATEAEIKGNSHLKFRSLSSKSFQVFRFCSHVSLRL
;
A
#
# COMPACT_ATOMS: atom_id res chain seq x y z
N MET A 1 27.70 -2.31 14.14
CA MET A 1 26.28 -2.32 14.54
C MET A 1 25.91 -1.31 15.63
N LYS A 2 26.51 -1.35 16.84
CA LYS A 2 26.19 -0.37 17.92
C LYS A 2 26.34 1.08 17.46
N ILE A 3 27.36 1.36 16.66
CA ILE A 3 27.62 2.68 16.06
C ILE A 3 26.49 3.09 15.09
N SER A 4 26.06 2.20 14.20
CA SER A 4 24.96 2.48 13.26
C SER A 4 23.62 2.71 13.96
N LEU A 5 23.33 1.96 15.04
CA LEU A 5 22.17 2.19 15.90
C LEU A 5 22.28 3.52 16.66
N LEU A 6 23.49 3.90 17.10
CA LEU A 6 23.77 5.19 17.72
C LEU A 6 23.48 6.35 16.76
N PHE A 7 23.79 6.20 15.47
CA PHE A 7 23.48 7.21 14.46
C PHE A 7 22.01 7.27 14.05
N CYS A 8 21.24 6.17 14.20
CA CYS A 8 19.77 6.22 14.19
C CYS A 8 19.17 7.00 15.37
N HIS A 9 19.99 7.37 16.37
CA HIS A 9 19.59 8.25 17.47
C HIS A 9 19.97 9.72 17.24
N CYS A 10 20.53 10.05 16.07
CA CYS A 10 20.93 11.41 15.72
C CYS A 10 19.70 12.24 15.29
N ASN A 11 19.65 13.51 15.71
CA ASN A 11 18.59 14.44 15.29
C ASN A 11 18.75 14.91 13.83
N ASP A 12 19.91 14.69 13.23
CA ASP A 12 20.14 14.96 11.81
C ASP A 12 19.45 13.88 10.96
N ARG A 13 18.45 14.29 10.18
CA ARG A 13 17.62 13.40 9.37
C ARG A 13 18.39 12.72 8.24
N LEU A 14 19.36 13.41 7.63
CA LEU A 14 20.15 12.83 6.55
C LEU A 14 21.08 11.77 7.13
N LEU A 15 21.74 12.06 8.25
CA LEU A 15 22.59 11.10 8.94
C LEU A 15 21.79 9.90 9.44
N SER A 16 20.61 10.12 10.02
CA SER A 16 19.74 9.02 10.47
C SER A 16 19.28 8.13 9.30
N HIS A 17 18.90 8.74 8.17
CA HIS A 17 18.55 7.99 6.97
C HIS A 17 19.74 7.18 6.43
N MET A 18 20.93 7.79 6.30
CA MET A 18 22.14 7.08 5.86
C MET A 18 22.54 5.95 6.83
N ALA A 19 22.36 6.16 8.13
CA ALA A 19 22.57 5.15 9.16
C ALA A 19 21.57 4.00 9.02
N SER A 20 20.29 4.28 8.76
CA SER A 20 19.25 3.27 8.54
C SER A 20 19.53 2.41 7.30
N GLN A 21 20.04 3.02 6.22
CA GLN A 21 20.46 2.30 5.01
C GLN A 21 21.67 1.41 5.28
N SER A 22 22.69 1.95 5.96
CA SER A 22 23.88 1.18 6.32
C SER A 22 23.53 0.00 7.26
N LEU A 23 22.61 0.23 8.19
CA LEU A 23 22.10 -0.78 9.10
C LEU A 23 21.29 -1.85 8.34
N ALA A 24 20.49 -1.47 7.34
CA ALA A 24 19.77 -2.41 6.50
C ALA A 24 20.73 -3.35 5.76
N SER A 25 21.78 -2.81 5.13
CA SER A 25 22.80 -3.62 4.45
C SER A 25 23.53 -4.56 5.41
N LEU A 26 23.86 -4.08 6.62
CA LEU A 26 24.53 -4.90 7.64
C LEU A 26 23.63 -6.06 8.10
N VAL A 27 22.38 -5.77 8.46
CA VAL A 27 21.44 -6.80 8.93
C VAL A 27 21.13 -7.79 7.82
N TYR A 28 20.97 -7.32 6.58
CA TYR A 28 20.80 -8.18 5.42
C TYR A 28 22.01 -9.12 5.22
N PHE A 29 23.23 -8.58 5.27
CA PHE A 29 24.45 -9.37 5.15
C PHE A 29 24.54 -10.45 6.23
N GLN A 30 24.26 -10.10 7.49
CA GLN A 30 24.26 -11.08 8.59
C GLN A 30 23.19 -12.16 8.41
N LEU A 31 21.98 -11.76 7.98
CA LEU A 31 20.91 -12.71 7.73
C LEU A 31 21.24 -13.67 6.58
N LYS A 32 22.02 -13.21 5.59
CA LYS A 32 22.45 -14.01 4.44
C LYS A 32 23.64 -14.92 4.76
N GLU A 33 24.70 -14.39 5.35
CA GLU A 33 25.97 -15.10 5.55
C GLU A 33 26.00 -15.91 6.86
N GLU A 34 25.44 -15.37 7.95
CA GLU A 34 25.44 -16.00 9.27
C GLU A 34 24.15 -16.81 9.53
N ASP A 35 23.19 -16.76 8.58
CA ASP A 35 21.86 -17.39 8.65
C ASP A 35 21.06 -17.01 9.91
N ALA A 36 21.44 -15.90 10.56
CA ALA A 36 20.99 -15.47 11.86
C ALA A 36 20.52 -14.01 11.83
N LEU A 37 19.38 -13.74 12.47
CA LEU A 37 18.87 -12.39 12.61
C LEU A 37 19.57 -11.67 13.75
N ASN A 38 19.99 -10.43 13.52
CA ASN A 38 20.65 -9.67 14.56
C ASN A 38 19.71 -9.31 15.72
N VAL A 39 19.97 -9.89 16.89
CA VAL A 39 19.18 -9.72 18.12
C VAL A 39 19.11 -8.26 18.59
N THR A 40 20.19 -7.49 18.41
CA THR A 40 20.23 -6.09 18.86
C THR A 40 19.30 -5.22 18.02
N TRP A 41 19.31 -5.43 16.70
CA TRP A 41 18.40 -4.71 15.79
C TRP A 41 16.97 -5.17 16.00
N LEU A 42 16.73 -6.48 16.13
CA LEU A 42 15.39 -6.99 16.39
C LEU A 42 14.79 -6.37 17.66
N SER A 43 15.56 -6.35 18.75
CA SER A 43 15.11 -5.75 20.02
C SER A 43 14.82 -4.26 19.88
N PHE A 44 15.69 -3.52 19.17
CA PHE A 44 15.47 -2.13 18.83
C PHE A 44 14.17 -1.93 18.02
N SER A 45 13.95 -2.74 16.99
CA SER A 45 12.76 -2.66 16.13
C SER A 45 11.47 -2.97 16.89
N LEU A 46 11.47 -4.03 17.70
CA LEU A 46 10.31 -4.40 18.52
C LEU A 46 9.95 -3.26 19.49
N ASN A 47 10.93 -2.75 20.24
CA ASN A 47 10.70 -1.65 21.20
C ASN A 47 10.23 -0.37 20.49
N THR A 48 10.76 -0.09 19.31
CA THR A 48 10.41 1.11 18.55
C THR A 48 8.98 1.05 18.01
N LEU A 49 8.58 -0.08 17.43
CA LEU A 49 7.24 -0.28 16.88
C LEU A 49 6.17 -0.33 17.98
N LEU A 50 6.46 -0.98 19.12
CA LEU A 50 5.56 -1.03 20.27
C LEU A 50 5.41 0.34 20.97
N GLY A 51 6.41 1.21 20.85
CA GLY A 51 6.40 2.54 21.45
C GLY A 51 5.64 3.62 20.66
N PHE A 52 5.07 3.30 19.49
CA PHE A 52 4.27 4.25 18.71
C PHE A 52 2.95 4.59 19.44
N PRO A 53 2.48 5.86 19.47
CA PRO A 53 3.00 7.03 18.74
C PRO A 53 4.09 7.83 19.46
N GLY A 54 4.46 7.49 20.70
CA GLY A 54 5.36 8.28 21.54
C GLY A 54 6.86 8.20 21.18
N ASN A 55 7.25 7.37 20.21
CA ASN A 55 8.64 7.17 19.82
C ASN A 55 8.98 7.90 18.52
N ALA A 56 9.91 8.85 18.59
CA ALA A 56 10.28 9.69 17.46
C ALA A 56 11.08 9.01 16.34
N ARG A 57 11.37 7.71 16.49
CA ARG A 57 12.34 6.97 15.63
C ARG A 57 11.69 5.86 14.80
N VAL A 58 10.37 5.90 14.70
CA VAL A 58 9.59 4.91 13.95
C VAL A 58 9.97 4.93 12.47
N ALA A 59 10.15 6.11 11.87
CA ALA A 59 10.61 6.24 10.48
C ALA A 59 11.93 5.49 10.20
N ASP A 60 12.92 5.59 11.09
CA ASP A 60 14.23 4.96 10.90
C ASP A 60 14.16 3.43 10.97
N CYS A 61 13.36 2.91 11.91
CA CYS A 61 13.08 1.48 12.00
C CYS A 61 12.39 0.97 10.73
N LEU A 62 11.38 1.69 10.26
CA LEU A 62 10.63 1.34 9.04
C LEU A 62 11.50 1.41 7.79
N TRP A 63 12.39 2.41 7.65
CA TRP A 63 13.35 2.49 6.54
C TRP A 63 14.33 1.32 6.55
N THR A 64 14.86 0.98 7.73
CA THR A 64 15.77 -0.16 7.87
C THR A 64 15.09 -1.46 7.42
N LEU A 65 13.88 -1.72 7.93
CA LEU A 65 13.10 -2.91 7.57
C LEU A 65 12.76 -2.95 6.07
N THR A 66 12.31 -1.83 5.52
CA THR A 66 12.00 -1.69 4.08
C THR A 66 13.24 -1.96 3.24
N GLY A 67 14.41 -1.44 3.65
CA GLY A 67 15.69 -1.68 2.99
C GLY A 67 16.04 -3.16 2.95
N ILE A 68 15.96 -3.85 4.08
CA ILE A 68 16.28 -5.30 4.15
C ILE A 68 15.35 -6.11 3.24
N ILE A 69 14.04 -5.82 3.25
CA ILE A 69 13.07 -6.50 2.37
C ILE A 69 13.42 -6.25 0.90
N LYS A 70 13.70 -5.00 0.51
CA LYS A 70 14.05 -4.65 -0.87
C LYS A 70 15.35 -5.31 -1.33
N GLU A 71 16.38 -5.36 -0.49
CA GLU A 71 17.64 -6.05 -0.82
C GLU A 71 17.43 -7.56 -0.97
N THR A 72 16.61 -8.16 -0.09
CA THR A 72 16.25 -9.58 -0.20
C THR A 72 15.53 -9.89 -1.51
N LEU A 73 14.65 -8.99 -1.99
CA LEU A 73 13.92 -9.17 -3.24
C LEU A 73 14.78 -8.97 -4.49
N LYS A 74 15.86 -8.18 -4.39
CA LYS A 74 16.80 -7.97 -5.51
C LYS A 74 17.77 -9.14 -5.67
N ASP A 75 18.09 -9.84 -4.60
CA ASP A 75 19.06 -10.94 -4.63
C ASP A 75 18.48 -12.15 -5.39
N ALA A 76 19.10 -12.49 -6.53
CA ALA A 76 18.69 -13.62 -7.36
C ALA A 76 19.30 -14.96 -6.90
N VAL A 77 20.26 -14.93 -5.99
CA VAL A 77 21.11 -16.08 -5.62
C VAL A 77 20.62 -16.77 -4.33
N ALA A 78 19.96 -16.02 -3.44
CA ALA A 78 19.50 -16.54 -2.15
C ALA A 78 18.08 -17.13 -2.21
N PRO A 79 17.74 -18.13 -1.35
CA PRO A 79 16.37 -18.60 -1.18
C PRO A 79 15.53 -17.52 -0.48
N ARG A 80 15.00 -16.57 -1.27
CA ARG A 80 14.27 -15.36 -0.83
C ARG A 80 13.19 -15.66 0.21
N ALA A 81 12.43 -16.73 -0.03
CA ALA A 81 11.38 -17.21 0.86
C ALA A 81 11.89 -17.47 2.29
N GLY A 82 13.02 -18.16 2.43
CA GLY A 82 13.60 -18.51 3.73
C GLY A 82 14.08 -17.28 4.49
N VAL A 83 14.80 -16.39 3.80
CA VAL A 83 15.34 -15.14 4.34
C VAL A 83 14.19 -14.22 4.79
N LEU A 84 13.19 -13.99 3.95
CA LEU A 84 12.02 -13.16 4.27
C LEU A 84 11.23 -13.73 5.45
N LYS A 85 11.04 -15.05 5.49
CA LYS A 85 10.34 -15.70 6.60
C LYS A 85 11.09 -15.50 7.92
N LYS A 86 12.41 -15.66 7.94
CA LYS A 86 13.24 -15.44 9.14
C LYS A 86 13.21 -13.98 9.61
N LEU A 87 13.20 -13.03 8.68
CA LEU A 87 13.10 -11.60 8.98
C LEU A 87 11.73 -11.22 9.56
N LEU A 88 10.65 -11.65 8.91
CA LEU A 88 9.31 -11.16 9.18
C LEU A 88 8.58 -11.95 10.28
N ALA A 89 8.86 -13.24 10.46
CA ALA A 89 8.20 -14.06 11.48
C ALA A 89 8.29 -13.48 12.91
N PRO A 90 9.44 -13.01 13.42
CA PRO A 90 9.52 -12.44 14.76
C PRO A 90 8.86 -11.05 14.86
N LEU A 91 8.62 -10.38 13.73
CA LEU A 91 8.02 -9.05 13.67
C LEU A 91 6.51 -9.09 13.36
N ASP A 92 5.96 -10.23 12.93
CA ASP A 92 4.62 -10.34 12.35
C ASP A 92 3.52 -9.72 13.22
N ALA A 93 3.44 -10.15 14.48
CA ALA A 93 2.42 -9.67 15.42
C ALA A 93 2.61 -8.19 15.80
N VAL A 94 3.86 -7.76 15.97
CA VAL A 94 4.18 -6.37 16.34
C VAL A 94 3.89 -5.42 15.18
N LEU A 95 4.23 -5.83 13.95
CA LEU A 95 3.87 -5.09 12.75
C LEU A 95 2.35 -4.97 12.64
N GLU A 96 1.60 -6.06 12.77
CA GLU A 96 0.14 -6.01 12.75
C GLU A 96 -0.44 -5.04 13.79
N GLY A 97 0.09 -5.06 15.02
CA GLY A 97 -0.27 -4.10 16.07
C GLY A 97 0.04 -2.66 15.66
N PHE A 98 1.25 -2.41 15.14
CA PHE A 98 1.68 -1.12 14.64
C PHE A 98 0.80 -0.60 13.49
N TYR A 99 0.45 -1.47 12.54
CA TYR A 99 -0.49 -1.18 11.45
C TYR A 99 -1.81 -0.64 11.96
N ASN A 100 -2.35 -1.26 13.00
CA ASN A 100 -3.61 -0.84 13.60
C ASN A 100 -3.46 0.51 14.31
N ALA A 101 -2.36 0.68 15.05
CA ALA A 101 -2.09 1.91 15.76
C ALA A 101 -1.94 3.11 14.81
N ILE A 102 -1.16 2.97 13.72
CA ILE A 102 -0.95 4.07 12.78
C ILE A 102 -2.19 4.37 11.93
N LEU A 103 -2.96 3.36 11.52
CA LEU A 103 -4.18 3.57 10.73
C LEU A 103 -5.34 4.16 11.53
N LEU A 104 -5.37 3.92 12.86
CA LEU A 104 -6.34 4.53 13.78
C LEU A 104 -5.86 5.84 14.37
N HIS A 105 -4.59 6.20 14.17
CA HIS A 105 -4.04 7.45 14.65
C HIS A 105 -4.79 8.61 13.98
N HIS A 106 -5.36 9.53 14.75
CA HIS A 106 -6.06 10.68 14.17
C HIS A 106 -5.05 11.63 13.53
N PHE A 107 -5.16 11.82 12.22
CA PHE A 107 -4.29 12.68 11.41
C PHE A 107 -4.78 14.14 11.33
N ASP A 108 -5.84 14.47 12.09
CA ASP A 108 -6.57 15.74 12.02
C ASP A 108 -5.88 16.89 12.80
N SER A 109 -4.65 16.69 13.28
CA SER A 109 -3.92 17.69 14.08
C SER A 109 -2.94 18.53 13.26
N HIS A 110 -2.66 19.75 13.75
CA HIS A 110 -1.68 20.70 13.18
C HIS A 110 -0.28 20.10 12.90
N HIS A 111 0.02 18.91 13.41
CA HIS A 111 1.26 18.16 13.18
C HIS A 111 1.44 17.61 11.75
N TYR A 112 0.39 17.56 10.92
CA TYR A 112 0.47 17.08 9.53
C TYR A 112 0.40 18.21 8.50
N THR A 113 0.46 19.47 8.94
CA THR A 113 0.39 20.67 8.08
C THR A 113 1.63 20.86 7.21
N SER A 114 2.79 20.36 7.65
CA SER A 114 4.04 20.41 6.89
C SER A 114 4.39 19.03 6.33
N PRO A 115 4.76 18.91 5.04
CA PRO A 115 5.22 17.65 4.45
C PRO A 115 6.53 17.15 5.06
N TYR A 116 7.22 17.99 5.84
CA TYR A 116 8.47 17.66 6.54
C TYR A 116 8.28 17.41 8.03
N SER A 117 7.05 17.21 8.52
CA SER A 117 6.86 16.82 9.92
C SER A 117 7.33 15.38 10.16
N GLU A 118 7.69 15.08 11.40
CA GLU A 118 8.04 13.72 11.82
C GLU A 118 6.89 12.73 11.56
N ALA A 119 5.67 13.21 11.78
CA ALA A 119 4.47 12.44 11.57
C ALA A 119 4.24 12.13 10.07
N ALA A 120 4.53 13.09 9.18
CA ALA A 120 4.54 12.87 7.74
C ALA A 120 5.63 11.86 7.32
N ASN A 121 6.83 11.94 7.91
CA ASN A 121 7.89 10.95 7.67
C ASN A 121 7.47 9.54 8.08
N ASN A 122 6.87 9.37 9.26
CA ASN A 122 6.36 8.08 9.73
C ASN A 122 5.35 7.49 8.74
N LEU A 123 4.42 8.30 8.21
CA LEU A 123 3.46 7.87 7.19
C LEU A 123 4.12 7.50 5.84
N ILE A 124 5.12 8.27 5.42
CA ILE A 124 5.87 8.00 4.17
C ILE A 124 6.62 6.68 4.30
N SER A 125 7.36 6.47 5.40
CA SER A 125 8.11 5.25 5.69
C SER A 125 7.18 4.04 5.87
N PHE A 126 6.02 4.24 6.50
CA PHE A 126 4.98 3.23 6.60
C PHE A 126 4.44 2.81 5.24
N THR A 127 4.19 3.77 4.36
CA THR A 127 3.74 3.51 2.99
C THR A 127 4.80 2.77 2.17
N ASP A 128 6.08 3.11 2.37
CA ASP A 128 7.21 2.38 1.76
C ASP A 128 7.31 0.93 2.25
N LEU A 129 7.11 0.71 3.55
CA LEU A 129 7.10 -0.63 4.12
C LEU A 129 5.94 -1.46 3.55
N LEU A 130 4.74 -0.89 3.46
CA LEU A 130 3.59 -1.54 2.84
C LEU A 130 3.87 -1.96 1.39
N GLU A 131 4.53 -1.11 0.62
CA GLU A 131 4.93 -1.44 -0.74
C GLU A 131 5.92 -2.61 -0.78
N ALA A 132 6.93 -2.60 0.10
CA ALA A 132 7.91 -3.68 0.20
C ALA A 132 7.27 -5.00 0.66
N LEU A 133 6.33 -4.96 1.60
CA LEU A 133 5.58 -6.13 2.06
C LEU A 133 4.69 -6.70 0.96
N LEU A 134 4.00 -5.84 0.21
CA LEU A 134 3.24 -6.23 -0.97
C LEU A 134 4.16 -6.95 -1.98
N ALA A 135 5.32 -6.38 -2.30
CA ALA A 135 6.28 -7.01 -3.21
C ALA A 135 6.78 -8.36 -2.67
N SER A 136 7.06 -8.45 -1.37
CA SER A 136 7.57 -9.68 -0.73
C SER A 136 6.58 -10.84 -0.68
N ARG A 137 5.29 -10.57 -0.85
CA ARG A 137 4.24 -11.56 -0.71
C ARG A 137 4.31 -12.67 -1.77
N ILE A 138 4.88 -12.43 -2.96
CA ILE A 138 5.00 -13.48 -4.01
C ILE A 138 6.00 -14.57 -3.64
N GLU A 139 6.94 -14.25 -2.75
CA GLU A 139 8.06 -15.13 -2.42
C GLU A 139 7.69 -16.13 -1.32
N LEU A 140 6.52 -16.00 -0.68
CA LEU A 140 6.08 -16.88 0.41
C LEU A 140 4.79 -17.62 0.04
N ASP A 141 4.84 -18.96 0.07
CA ASP A 141 3.67 -19.83 -0.14
C ASP A 141 2.55 -19.53 0.87
N PHE A 142 2.94 -19.24 2.11
CA PHE A 142 2.04 -18.87 3.21
C PHE A 142 2.37 -17.46 3.69
N PRO A 143 1.62 -16.44 3.23
CA PRO A 143 1.89 -15.07 3.62
C PRO A 143 1.60 -14.85 5.10
N LEU A 144 2.49 -14.11 5.75
CA LEU A 144 2.36 -13.70 7.15
C LEU A 144 1.24 -12.65 7.31
N ARG A 145 0.76 -12.43 8.54
CA ARG A 145 -0.35 -11.48 8.80
C ARG A 145 0.02 -10.07 8.36
N CYS A 146 1.25 -9.64 8.63
CA CYS A 146 1.79 -8.34 8.23
C CYS A 146 1.79 -8.11 6.71
N GLN A 147 1.88 -9.17 5.90
CA GLN A 147 1.82 -9.07 4.44
C GLN A 147 0.38 -9.02 3.90
N ARG A 148 -0.57 -9.60 4.64
CA ARG A 148 -2.00 -9.63 4.28
C ARG A 148 -2.74 -8.35 4.72
N ILE A 149 -2.21 -7.63 5.69
CA ILE A 149 -2.90 -6.53 6.39
C ILE A 149 -3.44 -5.45 5.44
N LEU A 150 -2.71 -5.11 4.37
CA LEU A 150 -3.15 -4.12 3.37
C LEU A 150 -4.47 -4.51 2.71
N PHE A 151 -4.66 -5.80 2.43
CA PHE A 151 -5.86 -6.34 1.80
C PHE A 151 -7.03 -6.34 2.77
N LEU A 152 -6.77 -6.73 4.02
CA LEU A 152 -7.78 -6.86 5.06
C LEU A 152 -8.24 -5.52 5.62
N LYS A 153 -7.38 -4.48 5.59
CA LYS A 153 -7.64 -3.17 6.22
C LYS A 153 -7.61 -2.01 5.23
N VAL A 154 -7.91 -2.27 3.95
CA VAL A 154 -7.93 -1.23 2.91
C VAL A 154 -8.91 -0.08 3.21
N SER A 155 -10.02 -0.35 3.92
CA SER A 155 -10.98 0.69 4.31
C SER A 155 -10.33 1.80 5.14
N TYR A 156 -9.43 1.43 6.06
CA TYR A 156 -8.66 2.39 6.85
C TYR A 156 -7.68 3.19 5.99
N VAL A 157 -7.05 2.56 4.99
CA VAL A 157 -6.17 3.26 4.04
C VAL A 157 -6.96 4.25 3.19
N LEU A 158 -8.17 3.90 2.76
CA LEU A 158 -9.06 4.80 2.01
C LEU A 158 -9.53 5.98 2.87
N ASN A 159 -9.84 5.74 4.14
CA ASN A 159 -10.14 6.80 5.11
C ASN A 159 -8.93 7.72 5.32
N LEU A 160 -7.72 7.15 5.41
CA LEU A 160 -6.48 7.92 5.50
C LEU A 160 -6.26 8.80 4.27
N ILE A 161 -6.52 8.31 3.05
CA ILE A 161 -6.48 9.12 1.83
C ILE A 161 -7.49 10.28 1.87
N ASN A 162 -8.64 10.08 2.52
CA ASN A 162 -9.67 11.11 2.67
C ASN A 162 -9.35 12.16 3.75
N SER A 163 -8.48 11.82 4.71
CA SER A 163 -8.09 12.72 5.81
C SER A 163 -7.27 13.93 5.34
N SER A 164 -6.95 14.84 6.25
CA SER A 164 -6.18 16.07 5.99
C SER A 164 -4.67 15.88 5.79
N ILE A 165 -4.19 14.68 5.46
CA ILE A 165 -2.76 14.42 5.22
C ILE A 165 -2.23 15.13 3.95
N PRO A 166 -0.91 15.39 3.87
CA PRO A 166 -0.29 16.00 2.68
C PRO A 166 -0.59 15.24 1.38
N TYR A 167 -0.83 15.97 0.29
CA TYR A 167 -1.20 15.40 -1.01
C TYR A 167 -0.16 14.40 -1.55
N VAL A 168 1.13 14.64 -1.32
CA VAL A 168 2.22 13.72 -1.71
C VAL A 168 2.03 12.33 -1.11
N ILE A 169 1.57 12.25 0.14
CA ILE A 169 1.30 11.00 0.84
C ILE A 169 0.02 10.34 0.29
N LYS A 170 -1.05 11.13 0.05
CA LYS A 170 -2.27 10.64 -0.61
C LYS A 170 -1.96 10.00 -1.96
N LYS A 171 -1.20 10.69 -2.80
CA LYS A 171 -0.74 10.21 -4.10
C LYS A 171 0.01 8.88 -3.96
N LYS A 172 0.93 8.78 -3.00
CA LYS A 172 1.70 7.55 -2.75
C LYS A 172 0.81 6.38 -2.34
N LEU A 173 -0.14 6.59 -1.43
CA LEU A 173 -1.10 5.56 -0.99
C LEU A 173 -2.00 5.10 -2.15
N ILE A 174 -2.47 6.02 -2.99
CA ILE A 174 -3.29 5.69 -4.17
C ILE A 174 -2.49 4.84 -5.17
N LEU A 175 -1.22 5.20 -5.42
CA LEU A 175 -0.34 4.42 -6.28
C LEU A 175 -0.04 3.03 -5.69
N LEU A 176 0.08 2.91 -4.37
CA LEU A 176 0.20 1.63 -3.68
C LEU A 176 -1.07 0.78 -3.87
N LEU A 177 -2.27 1.36 -3.71
CA LEU A 177 -3.53 0.65 -3.96
C LEU A 177 -3.63 0.17 -5.42
N LYS A 178 -3.21 1.02 -6.37
CA LYS A 178 -3.09 0.62 -7.78
C LYS A 178 -2.17 -0.60 -7.94
N LYS A 179 -0.96 -0.56 -7.35
CA LYS A 179 -0.02 -1.71 -7.38
C LYS A 179 -0.66 -2.96 -6.75
N CYS A 180 -1.42 -2.78 -5.66
CA CYS A 180 -2.09 -3.86 -4.94
C CYS A 180 -3.17 -4.55 -5.79
N VAL A 181 -4.05 -3.81 -6.47
CA VAL A 181 -5.06 -4.43 -7.34
C VAL A 181 -4.48 -4.97 -8.65
N LEU A 182 -3.38 -4.39 -9.14
CA LEU A 182 -2.69 -4.82 -10.36
C LEU A 182 -1.63 -5.89 -10.10
N TYR A 183 -1.51 -6.33 -8.84
CA TYR A 183 -0.43 -7.17 -8.36
C TYR A 183 -0.19 -8.45 -9.18
N LYS A 184 -1.20 -8.93 -9.92
CA LYS A 184 -1.11 -10.10 -10.82
C LYS A 184 -1.57 -9.82 -12.25
N SER A 185 -1.84 -8.54 -12.61
CA SER A 185 -2.35 -8.16 -13.94
C SER A 185 -1.23 -7.84 -14.94
N ARG A 186 0.04 -7.90 -14.53
CA ARG A 186 1.19 -7.67 -15.41
C ARG A 186 1.49 -8.96 -16.19
N GLU A 187 0.76 -9.13 -17.30
CA GLU A 187 1.25 -9.80 -18.50
C GLU A 187 1.55 -11.30 -18.43
N ASP A 188 0.59 -12.12 -17.97
CA ASP A 188 0.54 -13.54 -18.35
C ASP A 188 -0.72 -13.82 -19.16
N THR A 189 -0.58 -13.76 -20.48
CA THR A 189 -1.58 -14.09 -21.53
C THR A 189 -2.05 -15.55 -21.51
N LYS A 190 -1.87 -16.29 -20.40
CA LYS A 190 -2.28 -17.70 -20.27
C LYS A 190 -3.06 -18.05 -18.99
N SER A 191 -3.35 -17.11 -18.09
CA SER A 191 -3.83 -17.48 -16.76
C SER A 191 -5.33 -17.28 -16.54
N GLY A 192 -6.13 -18.19 -17.07
CA GLY A 192 -7.41 -18.57 -16.42
C GLY A 192 -7.21 -19.49 -15.21
N SER A 193 -5.99 -20.00 -14.96
CA SER A 193 -5.75 -21.11 -14.01
C SER A 193 -4.92 -20.76 -12.75
N LEU A 194 -4.31 -19.57 -12.63
CA LEU A 194 -3.43 -19.29 -11.48
C LEU A 194 -4.15 -18.82 -10.21
N PHE A 195 -5.44 -18.48 -10.24
CA PHE A 195 -6.22 -18.24 -9.00
C PHE A 195 -6.54 -19.56 -8.26
N LEU A 196 -6.51 -20.69 -8.97
CA LEU A 196 -6.57 -22.02 -8.37
C LEU A 196 -5.28 -22.39 -7.62
N GLN A 197 -4.14 -21.74 -7.92
CA GLN A 197 -2.85 -22.11 -7.33
C GLN A 197 -2.54 -21.40 -6.00
N THR A 198 -3.23 -20.32 -5.65
CA THR A 198 -3.00 -19.57 -4.39
C THR A 198 -4.32 -19.10 -3.78
N PRO A 199 -5.08 -19.98 -3.10
CA PRO A 199 -6.39 -19.65 -2.55
C PRO A 199 -6.37 -18.47 -1.56
N SER A 200 -5.30 -18.34 -0.77
CA SER A 200 -5.11 -17.24 0.19
C SER A 200 -5.03 -15.85 -0.46
N LEU A 201 -4.50 -15.75 -1.69
CA LEU A 201 -4.47 -14.49 -2.44
C LEU A 201 -5.84 -14.15 -3.01
N CYS A 202 -6.61 -15.14 -3.44
CA CYS A 202 -7.97 -14.96 -3.92
C CYS A 202 -8.87 -14.38 -2.83
N GLU A 203 -8.83 -14.97 -1.63
CA GLU A 203 -9.60 -14.50 -0.47
C GLU A 203 -9.24 -13.06 -0.08
N ASP A 204 -7.95 -12.73 -0.06
CA ASP A 204 -7.48 -11.39 0.28
C ASP A 204 -7.88 -10.37 -0.78
N MET A 205 -7.77 -10.71 -2.07
CA MET A 205 -8.23 -9.86 -3.18
C MET A 205 -9.74 -9.65 -3.15
N LEU A 206 -10.50 -10.65 -2.71
CA LEU A 206 -11.94 -10.55 -2.51
C LEU A 206 -12.28 -9.58 -1.38
N ALA A 207 -11.60 -9.72 -0.24
CA ALA A 207 -11.75 -8.82 0.90
C ALA A 207 -11.42 -7.37 0.52
N LEU A 208 -10.27 -7.17 -0.15
CA LEU A 208 -9.82 -5.89 -0.70
C LEU A 208 -10.89 -5.29 -1.62
N SER A 209 -11.35 -6.05 -2.61
CA SER A 209 -12.32 -5.59 -3.61
C SER A 209 -13.67 -5.23 -2.97
N ASN A 210 -14.16 -6.04 -2.04
CA ASN A 210 -15.40 -5.74 -1.33
C ASN A 210 -15.32 -4.46 -0.50
N ALA A 211 -14.21 -4.25 0.21
CA ALA A 211 -14.01 -3.06 1.02
C ALA A 211 -13.87 -1.80 0.14
N ILE A 212 -13.13 -1.85 -0.97
CA ILE A 212 -13.05 -0.74 -1.94
C ILE A 212 -14.46 -0.36 -2.44
N LEU A 213 -15.25 -1.35 -2.87
CA LEU A 213 -16.58 -1.08 -3.42
C LEU A 213 -17.59 -0.59 -2.39
N GLN A 214 -17.44 -1.00 -1.14
CA GLN A 214 -18.23 -0.44 -0.04
C GLN A 214 -17.92 1.04 0.17
N VAL A 215 -16.63 1.42 0.21
CA VAL A 215 -16.21 2.81 0.44
C VAL A 215 -16.56 3.71 -0.75
N VAL A 216 -16.39 3.24 -1.99
CA VAL A 216 -16.76 3.98 -3.20
C VAL A 216 -18.25 4.32 -3.25
N ASN A 217 -19.11 3.41 -2.75
CA ASN A 217 -20.55 3.63 -2.68
C ASN A 217 -20.93 4.77 -1.69
N LEU A 218 -20.04 5.12 -0.76
CA LEU A 218 -20.22 6.19 0.24
C LEU A 218 -19.74 7.55 -0.26
N THR A 219 -19.80 7.81 -1.57
CA THR A 219 -19.43 9.08 -2.23
C THR A 219 -17.99 9.56 -2.00
N TRP A 220 -17.08 8.68 -1.55
CA TRP A 220 -15.67 8.95 -1.30
C TRP A 220 -14.95 9.65 -2.46
N LEU A 221 -15.25 9.27 -3.71
CA LEU A 221 -14.63 9.84 -4.90
C LEU A 221 -14.97 11.32 -5.13
N ASN A 222 -16.05 11.82 -4.53
CA ASN A 222 -16.44 13.22 -4.61
C ASN A 222 -15.68 14.12 -3.62
N GLN A 223 -15.02 13.54 -2.62
CA GLN A 223 -14.31 14.25 -1.54
C GLN A 223 -12.80 14.37 -1.79
N ILE A 224 -12.27 13.68 -2.79
CA ILE A 224 -10.86 13.78 -3.16
C ILE A 224 -10.65 15.16 -3.78
N PRO A 225 -9.79 16.04 -3.21
CA PRO A 225 -9.58 17.37 -3.74
C PRO A 225 -9.00 17.26 -5.15
N LEU A 226 -9.86 17.56 -6.13
CA LEU A 226 -9.49 17.74 -7.52
C LEU A 226 -8.98 19.18 -7.62
N GLY A 227 -7.70 19.37 -8.00
CA GLY A 227 -7.14 20.71 -8.23
C GLY A 227 -8.04 21.53 -9.16
N GLY A 228 -8.19 22.82 -8.88
CA GLY A 228 -9.33 23.67 -9.23
C GLY A 228 -9.60 23.99 -10.71
N LYS A 229 -9.06 23.24 -11.66
CA LYS A 229 -9.37 23.38 -13.10
C LYS A 229 -9.75 22.01 -13.67
N SER A 230 -11.02 21.84 -13.99
CA SER A 230 -11.51 20.70 -14.76
C SER A 230 -10.92 20.78 -16.17
N SER A 231 -9.93 19.94 -16.50
CA SER A 231 -9.52 19.75 -17.89
C SER A 231 -10.51 18.78 -18.53
N TYR A 232 -11.35 19.27 -19.44
CA TYR A 232 -12.24 18.43 -20.25
C TYR A 232 -11.47 17.76 -21.38
N PHE A 233 -11.89 16.55 -21.76
CA PHE A 233 -11.25 15.72 -22.77
C PHE A 233 -11.31 16.45 -24.10
N GLY A 234 -10.16 16.83 -24.63
CA GLY A 234 -10.05 17.52 -25.92
C GLY A 234 -9.88 19.04 -25.87
N SER A 235 -9.72 19.66 -24.70
CA SER A 235 -9.30 21.08 -24.67
C SER A 235 -7.82 21.20 -24.99
N ASN A 236 -7.52 21.66 -26.20
CA ASN A 236 -6.18 22.03 -26.64
C ASN A 236 -5.94 23.53 -26.37
N GLU A 237 -6.18 23.98 -25.14
CA GLU A 237 -5.85 25.35 -24.74
C GLU A 237 -4.38 25.40 -24.34
N ALA A 238 -3.55 25.91 -25.25
CA ALA A 238 -2.21 26.35 -24.92
C ALA A 238 -2.31 27.46 -23.87
N ALA A 239 -1.91 27.16 -22.63
CA ALA A 239 -1.88 28.17 -21.58
C ALA A 239 -0.84 29.26 -21.92
N PRO A 240 -1.21 30.55 -21.90
CA PRO A 240 -0.22 31.62 -21.91
C PRO A 240 0.53 31.60 -20.58
N GLY A 241 1.84 31.81 -20.64
CA GLY A 241 2.77 31.55 -19.55
C GLY A 241 2.38 32.20 -18.22
N ASP A 242 2.31 31.35 -17.18
CA ASP A 242 2.60 31.72 -15.81
C ASP A 242 2.93 30.42 -15.02
N ASP A 243 4.04 30.43 -14.28
CA ASP A 243 4.60 29.28 -13.55
C ASP A 243 3.72 28.91 -12.34
N SER A 244 2.56 28.32 -12.59
CA SER A 244 1.74 27.69 -11.55
C SER A 244 1.56 26.20 -11.83
N GLN A 245 2.18 25.42 -10.95
CA GLN A 245 2.17 23.96 -10.88
C GLN A 245 0.79 23.42 -10.45
N ASP A 246 -0.29 23.91 -11.07
CA ASP A 246 -1.68 23.60 -10.71
C ASP A 246 -2.39 22.82 -11.84
N GLY A 247 -1.65 21.87 -12.40
CA GLY A 247 -2.16 20.87 -13.33
C GLY A 247 -2.76 19.68 -12.59
N PHE A 248 -3.95 19.26 -13.00
CA PHE A 248 -4.62 18.07 -12.51
C PHE A 248 -3.70 16.83 -12.56
N ASP A 249 -3.53 16.09 -11.46
CA ASP A 249 -2.76 14.84 -11.50
C ASP A 249 -3.58 13.72 -12.13
N GLN A 250 -3.58 13.71 -13.46
CA GLN A 250 -4.24 12.69 -14.28
C GLN A 250 -3.77 11.28 -13.91
N THR A 251 -2.57 11.13 -13.34
CA THR A 251 -2.06 9.84 -12.86
C THR A 251 -2.87 9.32 -11.68
N VAL A 252 -3.23 10.19 -10.74
CA VAL A 252 -3.98 9.83 -9.53
C VAL A 252 -5.42 9.45 -9.91
N LEU A 253 -6.08 10.23 -10.77
CA LEU A 253 -7.44 9.91 -11.21
C LEU A 253 -7.48 8.59 -11.99
N ARG A 254 -6.55 8.40 -12.94
CA ARG A 254 -6.44 7.13 -13.68
C ARG A 254 -6.15 5.96 -12.76
N ALA A 255 -5.29 6.13 -11.76
CA ALA A 255 -5.00 5.11 -10.76
C ALA A 255 -6.24 4.74 -9.95
N LEU A 256 -7.00 5.72 -9.46
CA LEU A 256 -8.24 5.50 -8.71
C LEU A 256 -9.29 4.79 -9.56
N SER A 257 -9.55 5.27 -10.78
CA SER A 257 -10.49 4.62 -11.70
C SER A 257 -10.11 3.17 -11.97
N LEU A 258 -8.82 2.89 -12.16
CA LEU A 258 -8.33 1.54 -12.35
C LEU A 258 -8.50 0.67 -11.11
N VAL A 259 -8.29 1.22 -9.91
CA VAL A 259 -8.55 0.53 -8.63
C VAL A 259 -10.01 0.10 -8.52
N VAL A 260 -10.95 1.01 -8.79
CA VAL A 260 -12.38 0.70 -8.73
C VAL A 260 -12.79 -0.31 -9.80
N LEU A 261 -12.33 -0.13 -11.03
CA LEU A 261 -12.61 -1.04 -12.15
C LEU A 261 -12.10 -2.45 -11.87
N LYS A 262 -10.87 -2.59 -11.38
CA LYS A 262 -10.28 -3.90 -11.05
C LYS A 262 -11.00 -4.58 -9.89
N ALA A 263 -11.41 -3.82 -8.87
CA ALA A 263 -12.21 -4.37 -7.76
C ALA A 263 -13.58 -4.91 -8.25
N LEU A 264 -14.22 -4.24 -9.21
CA LEU A 264 -15.46 -4.73 -9.81
C LEU A 264 -15.26 -5.98 -10.65
N GLU A 265 -14.25 -5.95 -11.53
CA GLU A 265 -13.89 -7.09 -12.37
C GLU A 265 -13.70 -8.34 -11.52
N PHE A 266 -12.93 -8.21 -10.42
CA PHE A 266 -12.71 -9.30 -9.48
C PHE A 266 -14.02 -9.79 -8.83
N LYS A 267 -14.88 -8.88 -8.38
CA LYS A 267 -16.17 -9.22 -7.76
C LYS A 267 -17.13 -9.91 -8.74
N ILE A 268 -17.16 -9.47 -10.00
CA ILE A 268 -17.95 -10.08 -11.08
C ILE A 268 -17.44 -11.51 -11.31
N HIS A 269 -16.14 -11.69 -11.48
CA HIS A 269 -15.52 -12.98 -11.76
C HIS A 269 -15.77 -14.01 -10.63
N ASN A 270 -15.58 -13.59 -9.37
CA ASN A 270 -15.89 -14.45 -8.22
C ASN A 270 -17.39 -14.78 -8.12
N SER A 271 -18.28 -13.85 -8.47
CA SER A 271 -19.72 -14.11 -8.43
C SER A 271 -20.19 -15.07 -9.52
N ALA A 272 -19.54 -15.07 -10.69
CA ALA A 272 -19.82 -15.98 -11.80
C ALA A 272 -19.40 -17.41 -11.46
N THR A 273 -18.18 -17.59 -10.92
CA THR A 273 -17.68 -18.88 -10.44
C THR A 273 -18.55 -19.44 -9.30
N GLU A 274 -18.99 -18.61 -8.35
CA GLU A 274 -19.95 -19.04 -7.32
C GLU A 274 -21.33 -19.42 -7.89
N ALA A 275 -21.81 -18.76 -8.95
CA ALA A 275 -23.10 -19.01 -9.58
C ALA A 275 -23.11 -20.31 -10.41
N GLU A 276 -21.99 -20.64 -11.05
CA GLU A 276 -21.77 -21.93 -11.71
C GLU A 276 -21.78 -23.09 -10.71
N ILE A 277 -21.20 -22.88 -9.52
CA ILE A 277 -21.15 -23.89 -8.45
C ILE A 277 -22.52 -24.05 -7.75
N LYS A 278 -23.32 -22.98 -7.61
CA LYS A 278 -24.61 -22.99 -6.88
C LYS A 278 -25.87 -23.05 -7.76
N GLY A 279 -25.76 -23.07 -9.09
CA GLY A 279 -26.91 -23.23 -10.00
C GLY A 279 -27.97 -22.11 -9.92
N ASN A 280 -27.61 -20.92 -9.44
CA ASN A 280 -28.58 -19.85 -9.13
C ASN A 280 -28.19 -18.53 -9.81
N SER A 281 -28.37 -18.48 -11.14
CA SER A 281 -27.86 -17.42 -12.03
C SER A 281 -28.72 -16.16 -12.09
N HIS A 282 -30.01 -16.22 -11.73
CA HIS A 282 -30.98 -15.19 -12.12
C HIS A 282 -31.10 -13.97 -11.19
N LEU A 283 -30.79 -14.09 -9.89
CA LEU A 283 -31.01 -13.02 -8.91
C LEU A 283 -29.76 -12.17 -8.61
N LYS A 284 -28.54 -12.74 -8.72
CA LYS A 284 -27.29 -12.01 -8.46
C LYS A 284 -26.98 -10.98 -9.56
N PHE A 285 -27.26 -11.32 -10.83
CA PHE A 285 -26.98 -10.50 -12.01
C PHE A 285 -27.70 -9.13 -12.00
N ARG A 286 -28.91 -9.04 -11.45
CA ARG A 286 -29.65 -7.76 -11.33
C ARG A 286 -29.00 -6.78 -10.36
N SER A 287 -28.44 -7.26 -9.25
CA SER A 287 -27.72 -6.40 -8.29
C SER A 287 -26.35 -5.94 -8.83
N LEU A 288 -25.70 -6.79 -9.63
CA LEU A 288 -24.47 -6.43 -10.34
C LEU A 288 -24.73 -5.44 -11.46
N SER A 289 -25.83 -5.59 -12.22
CA SER A 289 -26.24 -4.64 -13.25
C SER A 289 -26.39 -3.22 -12.69
N SER A 290 -27.04 -3.04 -11.53
CA SER A 290 -27.19 -1.72 -10.89
C SER A 290 -25.86 -1.11 -10.42
N LYS A 291 -24.95 -1.90 -9.84
CA LYS A 291 -23.63 -1.44 -9.35
C LYS A 291 -22.65 -1.19 -10.49
N SER A 292 -22.65 -2.05 -11.50
CA SER A 292 -21.92 -1.84 -12.75
C SER A 292 -22.41 -0.60 -13.46
N PHE A 293 -23.72 -0.28 -13.43
CA PHE A 293 -24.26 0.94 -14.03
C PHE A 293 -23.84 2.21 -13.27
N GLN A 294 -23.79 2.18 -11.92
CA GLN A 294 -23.26 3.29 -11.14
C GLN A 294 -21.77 3.53 -11.40
N VAL A 295 -20.99 2.46 -11.61
CA VAL A 295 -19.55 2.61 -11.91
C VAL A 295 -19.31 2.93 -13.38
N PHE A 296 -20.12 2.44 -14.32
CA PHE A 296 -20.10 2.92 -15.69
C PHE A 296 -20.45 4.40 -15.73
N ARG A 297 -21.43 4.85 -14.93
CA ARG A 297 -21.75 6.27 -14.75
C ARG A 297 -20.58 7.02 -14.13
N PHE A 298 -19.85 6.44 -13.17
CA PHE A 298 -18.63 7.03 -12.60
C PHE A 298 -17.48 7.10 -13.60
N CYS A 299 -17.19 6.04 -14.35
CA CYS A 299 -16.18 6.01 -15.40
C CYS A 299 -16.56 6.93 -16.56
N SER A 300 -17.85 7.06 -16.91
CA SER A 300 -18.34 8.08 -17.82
C SER A 300 -18.22 9.48 -17.24
N HIS A 301 -18.48 9.69 -15.95
CA HIS A 301 -18.31 10.98 -15.28
C HIS A 301 -16.85 11.38 -15.12
N VAL A 302 -15.95 10.40 -15.01
CA VAL A 302 -14.50 10.54 -15.05
C VAL A 302 -14.01 10.71 -16.47
N SER A 303 -14.57 10.04 -17.48
CA SER A 303 -14.26 10.27 -18.90
C SER A 303 -14.82 11.58 -19.45
N LEU A 304 -15.88 12.12 -18.83
CA LEU A 304 -16.44 13.46 -19.10
C LEU A 304 -15.69 14.57 -18.35
N ARG A 305 -14.81 14.22 -17.39
CA ARG A 305 -13.96 15.14 -16.61
C ARG A 305 -12.46 14.96 -16.83
N LEU A 306 -12.05 13.85 -17.45
CA LEU A 306 -10.86 13.73 -18.29
C LEU A 306 -11.06 14.62 -19.51
#